data_AF-A0A9E4LV75-F1
#
_entry.id   AF-A0A9E4LV75-F1
#
_cell.length_a   1.000
_cell.length_b   1.000
_cell.length_c   1.000
_cell.angle_alpha   90.00
_cell.angle_beta   90.00
_cell.angle_gamma   90.00
#
_symmetry.space_group_name_H-M   'P 1'
#
loop_
_entity.id
_entity.type
_entity.pdbx_description
1 polymer ?
#
loop_
_entity_poly.entity_id
_entity_poly.type
_entity_poly.pdbx_seq_one_letter_code
_entity_poly.pdbx_strand_id
1 'polypeptide(L)'
;MLEYASVRAQGARIVEATSLRVMPPWLPKPGHGDFAGTRVLPEERIDTLRRWVADGMPEGDPAHLPPRPPAAEGWQLGEPDLVVRMPQPYTLPPGDNDVFRNFVIPVPGSETRYVRTIELRPGSPRFVHHALLGVDEMRSSRRLDADDPGLGFGGMGMGGAHMPDGSLLGWTPGMLPFPGIDGMAWRLQPRTDLVLQLHLLPAGEPQTVQAEIGFHFAAPDEVGDAAYVIILDADEQLDIPPGEAAFEVTDTMELPVDVEVLVVYPHAHYLGRQLEGWATHPDGTTRSLIRIDDWDFNWQDVYRYREPVRLPRGTTVGMRWTFDNSADNPRQRNDPPRRVTAGNRSSDEMAHLQLQVRLRNHQDRAVLQAAHYEHLLAKNPRSAQLLYGLGGALRDQRRLADAARAYRQALALEPDYVAAHINLATVLLTLGETGAGLQHLRAAVRLDADAAGAHYNLGLVLASHGRLEEAARHYREALRSVPDYAEAHANLGQVLAVRGELDDAVRSLREALRLLPASADVHNNLGRTLGAQGALDEAMRHFEIADRLDPDSAEIQTNLGTGLLMQGRVTEAIGRFRRALQLDPGHPRARESLAAALAQANESGLR
;
A
#
# COMPACT_ATOMS: atom_id res chain seq x y z
N MET A 1 37.33 -4.95 -0.49
CA MET A 1 38.76 -4.73 -0.82
C MET A 1 38.87 -3.34 -1.38
N LEU A 2 39.62 -2.43 -0.74
CA LEU A 2 39.66 -1.01 -1.14
C LEU A 2 41.09 -0.46 -1.30
N GLU A 3 42.12 -1.28 -1.12
CA GLU A 3 43.53 -0.91 -1.33
C GLU A 3 44.07 -1.56 -2.59
N TYR A 4 44.89 -0.82 -3.35
CA TYR A 4 45.48 -1.31 -4.61
C TYR A 4 46.22 -2.64 -4.43
N ALA A 5 47.02 -2.79 -3.38
CA ALA A 5 47.76 -4.02 -3.10
C ALA A 5 46.82 -5.24 -2.96
N SER A 6 45.64 -5.06 -2.35
CA SER A 6 44.64 -6.13 -2.22
C SER A 6 43.98 -6.46 -3.55
N VAL A 7 43.68 -5.45 -4.39
CA VAL A 7 43.08 -5.64 -5.72
C VAL A 7 44.08 -6.34 -6.66
N ARG A 8 45.34 -5.88 -6.67
CA ARG A 8 46.43 -6.48 -7.44
C ARG A 8 46.64 -7.96 -7.11
N ALA A 9 46.56 -8.33 -5.84
CA ALA A 9 46.65 -9.73 -5.41
C ALA A 9 45.53 -10.63 -5.99
N GLN A 10 44.41 -10.05 -6.42
CA GLN A 10 43.29 -10.77 -7.02
C GLN A 10 43.19 -10.61 -8.55
N GLY A 11 44.14 -9.92 -9.21
CA GLY A 11 44.02 -9.53 -10.63
C GLY A 11 43.65 -10.67 -11.58
N ALA A 12 44.32 -11.83 -11.46
CA ALA A 12 44.02 -13.01 -12.27
C ALA A 12 42.56 -13.50 -12.09
N ARG A 13 42.08 -13.56 -10.83
CA ARG A 13 40.71 -13.95 -10.51
C ARG A 13 39.69 -12.91 -11.00
N ILE A 14 40.04 -11.62 -10.94
CA ILE A 14 39.20 -10.55 -11.48
C ILE A 14 39.01 -10.73 -12.98
N VAL A 15 40.10 -10.97 -13.73
CA VAL A 15 40.03 -11.21 -15.18
C VAL A 15 39.27 -12.48 -15.51
N GLU A 16 39.50 -13.57 -14.77
CA GLU A 16 38.78 -14.83 -14.94
C GLU A 16 37.28 -14.65 -14.71
N ALA A 17 36.88 -14.13 -13.54
CA ALA A 17 35.49 -13.93 -13.18
C ALA A 17 34.78 -12.95 -14.15
N THR A 18 35.49 -11.92 -14.62
CA THR A 18 34.93 -10.97 -15.59
C THR A 18 34.85 -11.48 -17.01
N SER A 19 35.79 -12.33 -17.42
CA SER A 19 35.76 -12.96 -18.75
C SER A 19 34.72 -14.06 -18.84
N LEU A 20 34.56 -14.86 -17.78
CA LEU A 20 33.56 -15.93 -17.70
C LEU A 20 32.14 -15.43 -17.41
N ARG A 21 32.00 -14.12 -17.22
CA ARG A 21 30.76 -13.48 -16.81
C ARG A 21 30.12 -14.07 -15.53
N VAL A 22 30.95 -14.41 -14.54
CA VAL A 22 30.54 -14.98 -13.24
C VAL A 22 30.23 -13.91 -12.17
N MET A 23 30.83 -12.71 -12.24
CA MET A 23 30.69 -11.59 -11.28
C MET A 23 30.65 -10.20 -11.96
N PRO A 24 29.54 -9.43 -11.99
CA PRO A 24 28.81 -8.78 -10.88
C PRO A 24 27.31 -9.20 -11.01
N PRO A 25 26.25 -8.45 -10.64
CA PRO A 25 24.99 -8.83 -11.26
C PRO A 25 25.14 -8.56 -12.78
N TRP A 26 25.23 -9.58 -13.63
CA TRP A 26 25.04 -9.47 -15.10
C TRP A 26 23.63 -9.87 -15.52
N LEU A 27 22.69 -9.46 -14.67
CA LEU A 27 21.27 -9.45 -14.91
C LEU A 27 20.82 -7.97 -15.03
N PRO A 28 19.94 -7.64 -15.98
CA PRO A 28 19.44 -8.47 -17.06
C PRO A 28 20.39 -8.45 -18.27
N LYS A 29 20.10 -9.28 -19.28
CA LYS A 29 20.83 -9.32 -20.55
C LYS A 29 20.82 -7.94 -21.23
N PRO A 30 21.99 -7.39 -21.63
CA PRO A 30 22.05 -6.13 -22.36
C PRO A 30 21.21 -6.16 -23.65
N GLY A 31 20.54 -5.04 -23.95
CA GLY A 31 19.68 -4.89 -25.13
C GLY A 31 18.22 -5.32 -24.93
N HIS A 32 17.87 -5.89 -23.76
CA HIS A 32 16.52 -6.31 -23.42
C HIS A 32 15.92 -5.44 -22.29
N GLY A 33 15.90 -4.13 -22.55
CA GLY A 33 15.49 -3.08 -21.60
C GLY A 33 16.61 -2.06 -21.34
N ASP A 34 16.24 -0.81 -21.08
CA ASP A 34 17.15 0.25 -20.66
C ASP A 34 16.86 0.61 -19.21
N PHE A 35 17.58 -0.05 -18.30
CA PHE A 35 17.40 0.11 -16.87
C PHE A 35 18.41 1.09 -16.29
N ALA A 36 17.96 1.91 -15.34
CA ALA A 36 18.82 2.75 -14.53
C ALA A 36 19.67 1.87 -13.57
N GLY A 37 20.92 2.26 -13.33
CA GLY A 37 21.78 1.58 -12.36
C GLY A 37 22.20 0.15 -12.75
N THR A 38 22.17 -0.21 -14.03
CA THR A 38 22.62 -1.53 -14.50
C THR A 38 24.07 -1.79 -14.07
N ARG A 39 24.29 -2.94 -13.43
CA ARG A 39 25.62 -3.32 -12.94
C ARG A 39 26.38 -4.14 -13.98
N VAL A 40 26.21 -3.82 -15.26
CA VAL A 40 26.89 -4.52 -16.35
C VAL A 40 28.26 -3.92 -16.64
N LEU A 41 29.19 -4.77 -17.07
CA LEU A 41 30.53 -4.34 -17.48
C LEU A 41 30.61 -4.52 -19.01
N PRO A 42 30.74 -3.43 -19.79
CA PRO A 42 30.93 -3.51 -21.23
C PRO A 42 32.21 -4.29 -21.59
N GLU A 43 32.24 -4.92 -22.75
CA GLU A 43 33.39 -5.74 -23.18
C GLU A 43 34.69 -4.92 -23.21
N GLU A 44 34.63 -3.66 -23.63
CA GLU A 44 35.79 -2.74 -23.60
C GLU A 44 36.40 -2.57 -22.20
N ARG A 45 35.55 -2.56 -21.16
CA ARG A 45 35.98 -2.46 -19.76
C ARG A 45 36.57 -3.79 -19.29
N ILE A 46 36.00 -4.92 -19.70
CA ILE A 46 36.57 -6.25 -19.45
C ILE A 46 37.96 -6.34 -20.12
N ASP A 47 38.11 -5.90 -21.36
CA ASP A 47 39.39 -5.85 -22.08
C ASP A 47 40.40 -4.93 -21.41
N THR A 48 39.92 -3.85 -20.79
CA THR A 48 40.78 -2.98 -19.99
C THR A 48 41.34 -3.71 -18.76
N LEU A 49 40.52 -4.50 -18.07
CA LEU A 49 41.00 -5.34 -16.95
C LEU A 49 41.98 -6.42 -17.44
N ARG A 50 41.70 -7.07 -18.58
CA ARG A 50 42.60 -8.05 -19.20
C ARG A 50 43.96 -7.45 -19.52
N ARG A 51 43.99 -6.28 -20.18
CA ARG A 51 45.22 -5.54 -20.49
C ARG A 51 45.97 -5.13 -19.23
N TRP A 52 45.27 -4.55 -18.25
CA TRP A 52 45.88 -4.15 -16.98
C TRP A 52 46.59 -5.32 -16.28
N VAL A 53 45.98 -6.52 -16.27
CA VAL A 53 46.64 -7.72 -15.72
C VAL A 53 47.82 -8.18 -16.57
N ALA A 54 47.67 -8.19 -17.90
CA ALA A 54 48.74 -8.56 -18.83
C ALA A 54 49.97 -7.63 -18.72
N ASP A 55 49.75 -6.34 -18.45
CA ASP A 55 50.79 -5.33 -18.32
C ASP A 55 51.46 -5.32 -16.93
N GLY A 56 51.19 -6.31 -16.08
CA GLY A 56 51.79 -6.45 -14.75
C GLY A 56 51.07 -5.66 -13.65
N MET A 57 49.83 -5.21 -13.93
CA MET A 57 48.95 -4.48 -13.02
C MET A 57 49.59 -3.21 -12.48
N PRO A 58 50.03 -2.24 -13.30
CA PRO A 58 50.61 -1.00 -12.81
C PRO A 58 49.60 -0.20 -11.95
N GLU A 59 50.10 0.47 -10.92
CA GLU A 59 49.30 1.40 -10.11
C GLU A 59 49.08 2.70 -10.90
N GLY A 60 47.84 3.17 -10.97
CA GLY A 60 47.51 4.44 -11.61
C GLY A 60 47.97 5.65 -10.79
N ASP A 61 47.85 6.85 -11.36
CA ASP A 61 48.12 8.09 -10.63
C ASP A 61 47.18 8.20 -9.40
N PRO A 62 47.71 8.30 -8.16
CA PRO A 62 46.89 8.46 -6.97
C PRO A 62 45.96 9.69 -7.01
N ALA A 63 46.28 10.71 -7.80
CA ALA A 63 45.42 11.88 -7.99
C ALA A 63 44.10 11.56 -8.70
N HIS A 64 44.02 10.45 -9.42
CA HIS A 64 42.81 9.97 -10.11
C HIS A 64 42.05 8.91 -9.32
N LEU A 65 42.48 8.57 -8.10
CA LEU A 65 41.74 7.64 -7.25
C LEU A 65 40.33 8.20 -6.99
N PRO A 66 39.27 7.49 -7.36
CA PRO A 66 37.93 7.92 -7.00
C PRO A 66 37.81 7.98 -5.47
N PRO A 67 37.00 8.89 -4.93
CA PRO A 67 36.73 8.90 -3.49
C PRO A 67 36.26 7.52 -3.07
N ARG A 68 36.74 7.06 -1.91
CA ARG A 68 36.25 5.79 -1.34
C ARG A 68 34.72 5.89 -1.25
N PRO A 69 33.98 4.86 -1.71
CA PRO A 69 32.56 4.80 -1.40
C PRO A 69 32.39 5.02 0.10
N PRO A 70 31.43 5.84 0.54
CA PRO A 70 31.16 5.97 1.96
C PRO A 70 30.97 4.56 2.53
N ALA A 71 31.47 4.33 3.74
CA ALA A 71 31.13 3.10 4.44
C ALA A 71 29.60 2.95 4.42
N ALA A 72 29.07 1.74 4.32
CA ALA A 72 27.62 1.50 4.43
C ALA A 72 27.05 1.83 5.83
N GLU A 73 27.78 2.62 6.62
CA GLU A 73 27.43 3.16 7.91
C GLU A 73 26.61 4.43 7.67
N GLY A 74 25.28 4.29 7.70
CA GLY A 74 24.32 5.40 7.58
C GLY A 74 23.28 5.16 6.49
N TRP A 75 22.53 6.21 6.19
CA TRP A 75 21.48 6.24 5.17
C TRP A 75 22.07 6.70 3.83
N GLN A 76 21.95 5.89 2.79
CA GLN A 76 22.61 6.15 1.50
C GLN A 76 21.86 7.20 0.66
N LEU A 77 20.56 7.40 0.91
CA LEU A 77 19.77 8.46 0.28
C LEU A 77 19.89 9.82 0.97
N GLY A 78 20.80 9.94 1.95
CA GLY A 78 20.89 11.08 2.87
C GLY A 78 20.07 10.84 4.14
N GLU A 79 20.10 11.79 5.07
CA GLU A 79 19.37 11.65 6.34
C GLU A 79 17.84 11.60 6.07
N PRO A 80 17.11 10.60 6.57
CA PRO A 80 15.67 10.51 6.41
C PRO A 80 14.92 11.60 7.17
N ASP A 81 13.78 12.04 6.63
CA ASP A 81 12.88 12.97 7.33
C ASP A 81 12.20 12.31 8.54
N LEU A 82 12.06 10.99 8.51
CA LEU A 82 11.55 10.19 9.61
C LEU A 82 12.21 8.81 9.61
N VAL A 83 12.72 8.37 10.76
CA VAL A 83 13.16 6.99 10.97
C VAL A 83 12.17 6.28 11.87
N VAL A 84 11.63 5.17 11.39
CA VAL A 84 10.77 4.27 12.17
C VAL A 84 11.53 2.96 12.41
N ARG A 85 11.34 2.37 13.59
CA ARG A 85 12.06 1.16 14.03
C ARG A 85 11.08 0.12 14.52
N MET A 86 11.43 -1.15 14.35
CA MET A 86 10.77 -2.24 15.04
C MET A 86 10.69 -1.94 16.56
N PRO A 87 9.51 -2.13 17.21
CA PRO A 87 9.32 -1.74 18.60
C PRO A 87 10.31 -2.38 19.58
N GLN A 88 10.72 -3.62 19.31
CA GLN A 88 11.75 -4.34 20.05
C GLN A 88 12.48 -5.31 19.12
N PRO A 89 13.72 -5.72 19.46
CA PRO A 89 14.44 -6.72 18.68
C PRO A 89 13.72 -8.07 18.68
N TYR A 90 13.74 -8.75 17.53
CA TYR A 90 13.27 -10.12 17.39
C TYR A 90 14.45 -11.11 17.46
N THR A 91 14.26 -12.24 18.14
CA THR A 91 15.25 -13.34 18.15
C THR A 91 14.73 -14.46 17.26
N LEU A 92 15.36 -14.63 16.09
CA LEU A 92 15.18 -15.81 15.24
C LEU A 92 15.74 -17.03 15.99
N PRO A 93 14.92 -18.04 16.32
CA PRO A 93 15.39 -19.27 16.94
C PRO A 93 16.27 -20.07 15.97
N PRO A 94 17.20 -20.90 16.49
CA PRO A 94 17.94 -21.82 15.66
C PRO A 94 17.01 -22.87 15.05
N GLY A 95 17.29 -23.26 13.81
CA GLY A 95 16.50 -24.27 13.11
C GLY A 95 16.82 -24.35 11.62
N ASP A 96 16.32 -25.41 10.99
CA ASP A 96 16.58 -25.74 9.59
C ASP A 96 15.53 -25.18 8.61
N ASN A 97 14.50 -24.50 9.13
CA ASN A 97 13.39 -23.99 8.32
C ASN A 97 13.41 -22.47 8.23
N ASP A 98 12.96 -21.97 7.08
CA ASP A 98 12.66 -20.57 6.84
C ASP A 98 11.56 -20.08 7.82
N VAL A 99 11.69 -18.84 8.28
CA VAL A 99 10.70 -18.20 9.16
C VAL A 99 10.14 -16.96 8.47
N PHE A 100 8.82 -16.94 8.27
CA PHE A 100 8.09 -15.77 7.80
C PHE A 100 7.45 -15.06 8.98
N ARG A 101 7.81 -13.79 9.18
CA ARG A 101 7.33 -13.00 10.32
C ARG A 101 6.95 -11.59 9.88
N ASN A 102 5.79 -11.13 10.35
CA ASN A 102 5.25 -9.81 10.08
C ASN A 102 5.32 -8.96 11.35
N PHE A 103 6.04 -7.84 11.30
CA PHE A 103 6.22 -6.93 12.43
C PHE A 103 5.34 -5.70 12.25
N VAL A 104 4.49 -5.42 13.25
CA VAL A 104 3.64 -4.23 13.25
C VAL A 104 4.44 -3.06 13.82
N ILE A 105 4.62 -2.01 13.02
CA ILE A 105 5.47 -0.87 13.34
C ILE A 105 4.64 0.42 13.26
N PRO A 106 4.29 1.05 14.39
CA PRO A 106 3.54 2.29 14.38
C PRO A 106 4.33 3.43 13.73
N VAL A 107 3.70 4.16 12.80
CA VAL A 107 4.28 5.40 12.27
C VAL A 107 3.84 6.58 13.13
N PRO A 108 4.77 7.39 13.66
CA PRO A 108 4.42 8.61 14.39
C PRO A 108 3.95 9.72 13.43
N GLY A 109 2.90 10.45 13.83
CA GLY A 109 2.41 11.61 13.09
C GLY A 109 0.89 11.74 13.12
N SER A 110 0.42 12.98 13.00
CA SER A 110 -1.01 13.34 12.94
C SER A 110 -1.45 13.93 11.60
N GLU A 111 -0.52 14.05 10.64
CA GLU A 111 -0.73 14.69 9.35
C GLU A 111 -0.47 13.70 8.22
N THR A 112 -1.23 13.85 7.14
CA THR A 112 -0.98 13.10 5.90
C THR A 112 0.34 13.56 5.31
N ARG A 113 1.21 12.60 4.97
CA ARG A 113 2.49 12.84 4.31
C ARG A 113 2.54 12.11 2.97
N TYR A 114 3.36 12.58 2.05
CA TYR A 114 3.58 11.94 0.76
C TYR A 114 4.98 11.34 0.76
N VAL A 115 5.09 10.03 0.60
CA VAL A 115 6.36 9.32 0.68
C VAL A 115 6.95 9.19 -0.70
N ARG A 116 8.07 9.88 -0.96
CA ARG A 116 8.80 9.78 -2.23
C ARG A 116 9.51 8.44 -2.35
N THR A 117 10.17 8.03 -1.27
CA THR A 117 10.89 6.76 -1.20
C THR A 117 11.14 6.37 0.25
N ILE A 118 11.58 5.12 0.43
CA ILE A 118 12.05 4.57 1.69
C ILE A 118 13.42 3.94 1.51
N GLU A 119 14.20 3.94 2.58
CA GLU A 119 15.38 3.09 2.72
C GLU A 119 15.14 2.09 3.87
N LEU A 120 15.32 0.80 3.60
CA LEU A 120 15.15 -0.26 4.61
C LEU A 120 16.51 -0.78 5.05
N ARG A 121 16.73 -0.80 6.35
CA ARG A 121 17.90 -1.40 7.00
C ARG A 121 17.42 -2.58 7.85
N PRO A 122 17.64 -3.84 7.43
CA PRO A 122 17.04 -4.99 8.11
C PRO A 122 17.71 -5.35 9.46
N GLY A 123 18.81 -4.69 9.81
CA GLY A 123 19.62 -5.00 11.00
C GLY A 123 20.51 -6.24 10.85
N SER A 124 19.98 -7.32 10.26
CA SER A 124 20.69 -8.59 10.06
C SER A 124 20.58 -9.10 8.61
N PRO A 125 21.16 -8.37 7.63
CA PRO A 125 20.95 -8.62 6.20
C PRO A 125 21.40 -10.02 5.74
N ARG A 126 22.28 -10.69 6.50
CA ARG A 126 22.72 -12.06 6.20
C ARG A 126 21.59 -13.09 6.33
N PHE A 127 20.65 -12.86 7.24
CA PHE A 127 19.57 -13.81 7.56
C PHE A 127 18.22 -13.37 7.03
N VAL A 128 18.12 -12.17 6.46
CA VAL A 128 16.91 -11.70 5.78
C VAL A 128 17.05 -11.99 4.30
N HIS A 129 16.23 -12.90 3.77
CA HIS A 129 16.19 -13.22 2.34
C HIS A 129 15.56 -12.08 1.54
N HIS A 130 14.38 -11.62 1.98
CA HIS A 130 13.76 -10.40 1.51
C HIS A 130 12.91 -9.77 2.62
N ALA A 131 12.58 -8.50 2.42
CA ALA A 131 11.60 -7.79 3.22
C ALA A 131 10.55 -7.15 2.33
N LEU A 132 9.29 -7.18 2.75
CA LEU A 132 8.18 -6.47 2.12
C LEU A 132 7.53 -5.53 3.13
N LEU A 133 7.14 -4.34 2.69
CA LEU A 133 6.52 -3.35 3.56
C LEU A 133 5.09 -3.03 3.12
N GLY A 134 4.12 -3.43 3.95
CA GLY A 134 2.72 -3.05 3.81
C GLY A 134 2.33 -1.88 4.73
N VAL A 135 1.20 -1.25 4.42
CA VAL A 135 0.52 -0.24 5.25
C VAL A 135 -0.82 -0.79 5.77
N ASP A 136 -1.14 -0.49 7.02
CA ASP A 136 -2.40 -0.85 7.69
C ASP A 136 -3.01 0.39 8.34
N GLU A 137 -3.91 1.04 7.61
CA GLU A 137 -4.61 2.26 8.07
C GLU A 137 -5.64 1.96 9.16
N MET A 138 -6.18 0.74 9.19
CA MET A 138 -7.18 0.31 10.18
C MET A 138 -6.54 -0.26 11.44
N ARG A 139 -5.21 -0.46 11.44
CA ARG A 139 -4.42 -1.03 12.54
C ARG A 139 -4.91 -2.42 12.98
N SER A 140 -5.55 -3.14 12.06
CA SER A 140 -6.13 -4.46 12.29
C SER A 140 -5.06 -5.51 12.64
N SER A 141 -3.85 -5.33 12.11
CA SER A 141 -2.70 -6.21 12.30
C SER A 141 -2.17 -6.23 13.74
N ARG A 142 -2.45 -5.18 14.54
CA ARG A 142 -2.12 -5.16 15.97
C ARG A 142 -2.80 -6.29 16.73
N ARG A 143 -3.99 -6.71 16.31
CA ARG A 143 -4.68 -7.84 16.92
C ARG A 143 -3.96 -9.16 16.60
N LEU A 144 -3.57 -9.35 15.34
CA LEU A 144 -2.80 -10.53 14.94
C LEU A 144 -1.46 -10.62 15.70
N ASP A 145 -0.80 -9.48 15.90
CA ASP A 145 0.40 -9.37 16.74
C ASP A 145 0.08 -9.72 18.21
N ALA A 146 -0.99 -9.17 18.79
CA ALA A 146 -1.38 -9.43 20.18
C ALA A 146 -1.82 -10.88 20.45
N ASP A 147 -2.40 -11.56 19.45
CA ASP A 147 -2.86 -12.95 19.54
C ASP A 147 -1.70 -13.96 19.37
N ASP A 148 -0.57 -13.53 18.79
CA ASP A 148 0.62 -14.36 18.64
C ASP A 148 1.50 -14.31 19.90
N PRO A 149 2.01 -15.45 20.39
CA PRO A 149 2.86 -15.47 21.60
C PRO A 149 4.23 -14.80 21.44
N GLY A 150 4.69 -14.55 20.21
CA GLY A 150 5.94 -13.84 19.92
C GLY A 150 5.70 -12.44 19.35
N LEU A 151 6.77 -11.65 19.18
CA LEU A 151 6.67 -10.34 18.53
C LEU A 151 6.22 -10.47 17.06
N GLY A 152 5.19 -9.73 16.66
CA GLY A 152 4.59 -9.82 15.33
C GLY A 152 3.76 -11.08 15.15
N PHE A 153 3.36 -11.38 13.92
CA PHE A 153 2.59 -12.60 13.61
C PHE A 153 3.22 -13.39 12.46
N GLY A 154 3.05 -14.72 12.49
CA GLY A 154 3.66 -15.63 11.50
C GLY A 154 3.00 -15.61 10.10
N GLY A 155 3.76 -16.02 9.09
CA GLY A 155 3.25 -16.34 7.75
C GLY A 155 3.56 -15.32 6.66
N MET A 156 3.24 -15.68 5.41
CA MET A 156 3.44 -14.86 4.20
C MET A 156 2.35 -13.80 3.98
N GLY A 157 1.21 -13.93 4.65
CA GLY A 157 0.16 -12.92 4.59
C GLY A 157 0.45 -11.79 5.57
N MET A 158 0.29 -10.53 5.15
CA MET A 158 0.43 -9.35 6.03
C MET A 158 -0.89 -8.98 6.74
N GLY A 159 -1.83 -9.92 6.88
CA GLY A 159 -3.14 -9.66 7.48
C GLY A 159 -3.96 -8.65 6.67
N GLY A 160 -4.43 -7.58 7.32
CA GLY A 160 -5.18 -6.50 6.68
C GLY A 160 -4.30 -5.47 5.95
N ALA A 161 -2.97 -5.57 6.06
CA ALA A 161 -2.06 -4.64 5.41
C ALA A 161 -1.93 -4.91 3.90
N HIS A 162 -1.67 -3.85 3.14
CA HIS A 162 -1.46 -3.92 1.70
C HIS A 162 -0.29 -3.04 1.26
N MET A 163 0.24 -3.30 0.06
CA MET A 163 1.23 -2.39 -0.54
C MET A 163 0.59 -1.01 -0.81
N PRO A 164 1.28 0.11 -0.54
CA PRO A 164 0.72 1.44 -0.75
C PRO A 164 0.71 1.81 -2.25
N ASP A 165 -0.43 2.27 -2.75
CA ASP A 165 -0.64 2.91 -4.06
C ASP A 165 0.08 2.25 -5.27
N GLY A 166 0.25 0.92 -5.28
CA GLY A 166 0.94 0.22 -6.37
C GLY A 166 2.46 0.40 -6.37
N SER A 167 3.05 0.78 -5.24
CA SER A 167 4.50 0.83 -5.03
C SER A 167 5.06 -0.54 -4.69
N LEU A 168 6.18 -0.90 -5.32
CA LEU A 168 6.98 -2.07 -4.95
C LEU A 168 7.96 -1.68 -3.83
N LEU A 169 7.50 -1.84 -2.58
CA LEU A 169 8.31 -1.58 -1.38
C LEU A 169 8.92 -2.87 -0.86
N GLY A 170 10.02 -3.28 -1.50
CA GLY A 170 10.78 -4.47 -1.15
C GLY A 170 12.25 -4.17 -0.87
N TRP A 171 12.90 -5.07 -0.16
CA TRP A 171 14.35 -5.08 0.06
C TRP A 171 14.90 -6.50 -0.10
N THR A 172 16.05 -6.62 -0.76
CA THR A 172 16.84 -7.86 -0.85
C THR A 172 18.32 -7.58 -0.58
N PRO A 173 19.12 -8.59 -0.15
CA PRO A 173 20.55 -8.44 0.01
C PRO A 173 21.22 -7.90 -1.26
N GLY A 174 21.98 -6.82 -1.12
CA GLY A 174 22.71 -6.19 -2.24
C GLY A 174 21.88 -5.24 -3.12
N MET A 175 20.59 -5.04 -2.82
CA MET A 175 19.78 -3.99 -3.43
C MET A 175 20.32 -2.61 -3.03
N LEU A 176 20.46 -1.71 -4.00
CA LEU A 176 20.84 -0.32 -3.74
C LEU A 176 19.60 0.51 -3.44
N PRO A 177 19.66 1.44 -2.46
CA PRO A 177 18.58 2.39 -2.23
C PRO A 177 18.29 3.22 -3.48
N PHE A 178 17.03 3.58 -3.66
CA PHE A 178 16.57 4.30 -4.86
C PHE A 178 15.84 5.58 -4.45
N PRO A 179 16.15 6.75 -5.04
CA PRO A 179 15.61 8.05 -4.60
C PRO A 179 14.10 8.23 -4.82
N GLY A 180 13.44 7.30 -5.50
CA GLY A 180 12.02 7.38 -5.87
C GLY A 180 11.83 7.71 -7.34
N ILE A 181 10.61 7.54 -7.82
CA ILE A 181 10.21 7.90 -9.19
C ILE A 181 9.44 9.21 -9.10
N ASP A 182 9.84 10.20 -9.89
CA ASP A 182 9.16 11.51 -9.94
C ASP A 182 7.67 11.33 -10.23
N GLY A 183 6.81 12.01 -9.46
CA GLY A 183 5.36 11.91 -9.58
C GLY A 183 4.77 10.57 -9.11
N MET A 184 5.48 9.79 -8.27
CA MET A 184 4.98 8.52 -7.71
C MET A 184 4.99 8.50 -6.18
N ALA A 185 4.99 9.68 -5.54
CA ALA A 185 4.93 9.72 -4.08
C ALA A 185 3.57 9.22 -3.60
N TRP A 186 3.57 8.20 -2.75
CA TRP A 186 2.35 7.57 -2.26
C TRP A 186 1.91 8.22 -0.95
N ARG A 187 0.61 8.15 -0.66
CA ARG A 187 0.05 8.84 0.49
C ARG A 187 0.16 7.99 1.75
N LEU A 188 0.81 8.52 2.78
CA LEU A 188 0.85 7.95 4.12
C LEU A 188 -0.15 8.69 5.01
N GLN A 189 -1.24 8.02 5.34
CA GLN A 189 -2.26 8.59 6.22
C GLN A 189 -1.76 8.70 7.67
N PRO A 190 -2.25 9.69 8.44
CA PRO A 190 -2.00 9.75 9.87
C PRO A 190 -2.36 8.44 10.54
N ARG A 191 -1.62 8.07 11.59
CA ARG A 191 -1.89 6.86 12.40
C ARG A 191 -1.89 5.53 11.62
N THR A 192 -1.28 5.48 10.45
CA THR A 192 -1.00 4.21 9.75
C THR A 192 0.04 3.40 10.54
N ASP A 193 -0.16 2.09 10.65
CA ASP A 193 0.91 1.17 11.03
C ASP A 193 1.55 0.59 9.77
N LEU A 194 2.86 0.33 9.83
CA LEU A 194 3.52 -0.49 8.83
C LEU A 194 3.45 -1.94 9.25
N VAL A 195 3.35 -2.83 8.28
CA VAL A 195 3.59 -4.26 8.47
C VAL A 195 4.83 -4.62 7.68
N LEU A 196 5.93 -4.83 8.39
CA LEU A 196 7.20 -5.28 7.83
C LEU A 196 7.23 -6.80 7.83
N GLN A 197 7.04 -7.42 6.67
CA GLN A 197 7.25 -8.84 6.52
C GLN A 197 8.72 -9.14 6.25
N LEU A 198 9.29 -10.04 7.03
CA LEU A 198 10.63 -10.59 6.80
C LEU A 198 10.51 -12.08 6.49
N HIS A 199 11.17 -12.49 5.39
CA HIS A 199 11.51 -13.89 5.13
C HIS A 199 12.91 -14.13 5.67
N LEU A 200 12.99 -14.89 6.76
CA LEU A 200 14.22 -15.18 7.47
C LEU A 200 14.74 -16.57 7.08
N LEU A 201 16.02 -16.63 6.70
CA LEU A 201 16.71 -17.87 6.36
C LEU A 201 17.04 -18.71 7.61
N PRO A 202 17.20 -20.04 7.48
CA PRO A 202 17.63 -20.91 8.55
C PRO A 202 18.92 -20.44 9.21
N ALA A 203 19.03 -20.62 10.52
CA ALA A 203 20.19 -20.25 11.30
C ALA A 203 20.56 -21.37 12.28
N GLY A 204 21.85 -21.71 12.36
CA GLY A 204 22.34 -22.73 13.29
C GLY A 204 22.41 -22.25 14.75
N GLU A 205 22.39 -20.94 14.97
CA GLU A 205 22.45 -20.29 16.29
C GLU A 205 21.43 -19.13 16.32
N PRO A 206 20.90 -18.75 17.50
CA PRO A 206 19.96 -17.63 17.61
C PRO A 206 20.48 -16.34 16.95
N GLN A 207 19.66 -15.67 16.16
CA GLN A 207 20.02 -14.39 15.50
C GLN A 207 19.07 -13.27 15.91
N THR A 208 19.63 -12.11 16.24
CA THR A 208 18.82 -10.92 16.54
C THR A 208 18.53 -10.15 15.26
N VAL A 209 17.29 -9.72 15.08
CA VAL A 209 16.83 -8.89 13.96
C VAL A 209 16.20 -7.63 14.52
N GLN A 210 16.64 -6.46 14.04
CA GLN A 210 16.09 -5.17 14.44
C GLN A 210 16.15 -4.22 13.25
N ALA A 211 15.02 -4.09 12.55
CA ALA A 211 14.94 -3.31 11.34
C ALA A 211 14.63 -1.83 11.61
N GLU A 212 15.18 -0.98 10.75
CA GLU A 212 14.90 0.46 10.67
C GLU A 212 14.44 0.82 9.25
N ILE A 213 13.51 1.76 9.15
CA ILE A 213 12.96 2.26 7.89
C ILE A 213 13.09 3.78 7.90
N GLY A 214 13.86 4.31 6.97
CA GLY A 214 14.02 5.74 6.72
C GLY A 214 13.03 6.20 5.66
N PHE A 215 12.19 7.18 5.99
CA PHE A 215 11.25 7.82 5.08
C PHE A 215 11.84 9.11 4.53
N HIS A 216 11.71 9.28 3.22
CA HIS A 216 11.96 10.55 2.54
C HIS A 216 10.64 11.05 1.95
N PHE A 217 10.16 12.20 2.42
CA PHE A 217 8.89 12.76 2.02
C PHE A 217 9.02 13.67 0.80
N ALA A 218 7.97 13.69 0.00
CA ALA A 218 7.73 14.61 -1.09
C ALA A 218 7.01 15.88 -0.57
N ALA A 219 7.01 16.94 -1.36
CA ALA A 219 6.19 18.12 -1.06
C ALA A 219 4.69 17.77 -1.18
N PRO A 220 3.78 18.44 -0.43
CA PRO A 220 2.35 18.09 -0.42
C PRO A 220 1.63 18.17 -1.77
N ASP A 221 2.18 18.92 -2.73
CA ASP A 221 1.67 19.07 -4.09
C ASP A 221 2.20 17.99 -5.07
N GLU A 222 3.15 17.15 -4.64
CA GLU A 222 3.70 16.03 -5.42
C GLU A 222 2.87 14.74 -5.22
N VAL A 223 1.54 14.82 -5.31
CA VAL A 223 0.67 13.63 -5.21
C VAL A 223 0.98 12.66 -6.36
N GLY A 224 1.26 11.40 -6.04
CA GLY A 224 1.61 10.39 -7.02
C GLY A 224 0.50 10.09 -8.03
N ASP A 225 0.90 9.83 -9.26
CA ASP A 225 0.04 9.31 -10.31
C ASP A 225 -0.62 7.99 -9.87
N ALA A 226 -1.74 7.64 -10.51
CA ALA A 226 -2.36 6.34 -10.29
C ALA A 226 -1.39 5.23 -10.72
N ALA A 227 -0.98 4.38 -9.78
CA ALA A 227 -0.06 3.28 -10.04
C ALA A 227 -0.63 1.92 -9.61
N TYR A 228 -0.11 0.88 -10.24
CA TYR A 228 -0.51 -0.51 -9.99
C TYR A 228 0.63 -1.47 -10.27
N VAL A 229 0.58 -2.66 -9.66
CA VAL A 229 1.50 -3.75 -9.94
C VAL A 229 0.72 -4.88 -10.60
N ILE A 230 1.06 -5.16 -11.86
CA ILE A 230 0.59 -6.35 -12.57
C ILE A 230 1.51 -7.50 -12.17
N ILE A 231 0.95 -8.67 -11.87
CA ILE A 231 1.70 -9.88 -11.54
C ILE A 231 1.33 -10.91 -12.60
N LEU A 232 2.29 -11.28 -13.43
CA LEU A 232 2.20 -12.50 -14.22
C LEU A 232 2.77 -13.62 -13.35
N ASP A 233 2.02 -14.71 -13.20
CA ASP A 233 2.43 -15.88 -12.42
C ASP A 233 2.06 -17.18 -13.13
N ALA A 234 2.90 -18.19 -12.99
CA ALA A 234 2.67 -19.51 -13.57
C ALA A 234 2.85 -20.63 -12.53
N ASP A 235 2.60 -20.32 -11.25
CA ASP A 235 2.84 -21.25 -10.14
C ASP A 235 2.00 -22.54 -10.28
N GLU A 236 0.76 -22.44 -10.73
CA GLU A 236 -0.13 -23.60 -10.96
C GLU A 236 0.38 -24.56 -12.06
N GLN A 237 1.37 -24.14 -12.87
CA GLN A 237 2.01 -24.98 -13.88
C GLN A 237 3.26 -25.71 -13.35
N LEU A 238 3.75 -25.35 -12.16
CA LEU A 238 5.00 -25.89 -11.59
C LEU A 238 4.79 -27.30 -11.02
N ASP A 239 5.18 -28.30 -11.80
CA ASP A 239 5.33 -29.71 -11.39
C ASP A 239 6.59 -30.31 -12.02
N ILE A 240 7.76 -29.83 -11.58
CA ILE A 240 9.06 -30.05 -12.19
C ILE A 240 9.57 -31.46 -11.84
N PRO A 241 9.71 -32.40 -12.80
CA PRO A 241 10.21 -33.74 -12.53
C PRO A 241 11.70 -33.75 -12.10
N PRO A 242 12.15 -34.74 -11.32
CA PRO A 242 13.56 -34.90 -11.01
C PRO A 242 14.37 -35.15 -12.29
N GLY A 243 15.48 -34.44 -12.48
CA GLY A 243 16.35 -34.60 -13.64
C GLY A 243 15.96 -33.77 -14.87
N GLU A 244 14.80 -33.09 -14.86
CA GLU A 244 14.36 -32.23 -15.96
C GLU A 244 15.24 -30.98 -16.05
N ALA A 245 15.84 -30.71 -17.20
CA ALA A 245 16.84 -29.64 -17.35
C ALA A 245 16.27 -28.34 -17.98
N ALA A 246 15.07 -28.40 -18.58
CA ALA A 246 14.47 -27.27 -19.27
C ALA A 246 12.94 -27.26 -19.15
N PHE A 247 12.43 -27.31 -17.92
CA PHE A 247 10.98 -27.21 -17.66
C PHE A 247 10.50 -25.79 -17.91
N GLU A 248 9.53 -25.58 -18.80
CA GLU A 248 9.03 -24.25 -19.18
C GLU A 248 7.63 -23.99 -18.64
N VAL A 249 7.41 -22.76 -18.15
CA VAL A 249 6.09 -22.23 -17.82
C VAL A 249 5.92 -20.83 -18.40
N THR A 250 4.68 -20.45 -18.70
CA THR A 250 4.36 -19.14 -19.30
C THR A 250 3.08 -18.54 -18.73
N ASP A 251 3.01 -17.22 -18.70
CA ASP A 251 1.76 -16.50 -18.44
C ASP A 251 1.65 -15.27 -19.35
N THR A 252 0.44 -14.92 -19.75
CA THR A 252 0.17 -13.77 -20.63
C THR A 252 -1.15 -13.09 -20.27
N MET A 253 -1.18 -11.76 -20.29
CA MET A 253 -2.37 -10.96 -20.01
C MET A 253 -2.50 -9.82 -21.03
N GLU A 254 -3.70 -9.61 -21.56
CA GLU A 254 -4.01 -8.43 -22.38
C GLU A 254 -4.32 -7.22 -21.49
N LEU A 255 -3.72 -6.07 -21.81
CA LEU A 255 -3.89 -4.83 -21.07
C LEU A 255 -5.21 -4.12 -21.47
N PRO A 256 -6.14 -3.87 -20.53
CA PRO A 256 -7.42 -3.24 -20.84
C PRO A 256 -7.33 -1.71 -21.02
N VAL A 257 -6.20 -1.12 -20.68
CA VAL A 257 -5.92 0.32 -20.68
C VAL A 257 -4.49 0.59 -21.14
N ASP A 258 -4.20 1.84 -21.51
CA ASP A 258 -2.83 2.28 -21.75
C ASP A 258 -2.06 2.32 -20.42
N VAL A 259 -0.80 1.89 -20.44
CA VAL A 259 0.08 1.90 -19.25
C VAL A 259 1.47 2.38 -19.61
N GLU A 260 2.19 2.93 -18.64
CA GLU A 260 3.63 3.13 -18.73
C GLU A 260 4.32 2.19 -17.73
N VAL A 261 5.08 1.21 -18.22
CA VAL A 261 5.85 0.31 -17.35
C VAL A 261 7.07 1.05 -16.82
N LEU A 262 7.15 1.17 -15.50
CA LEU A 262 8.20 1.87 -14.79
C LEU A 262 9.26 0.90 -14.28
N VAL A 263 8.82 -0.26 -13.77
CA VAL A 263 9.65 -1.20 -13.05
C VAL A 263 9.27 -2.63 -13.41
N VAL A 264 10.27 -3.49 -13.51
CA VAL A 264 10.13 -4.93 -13.70
C VAL A 264 10.79 -5.64 -12.51
N TYR A 265 10.05 -6.52 -11.84
CA TYR A 265 10.56 -7.33 -10.74
C TYR A 265 10.28 -8.82 -11.00
N PRO A 266 11.27 -9.57 -11.48
CA PRO A 266 11.17 -11.01 -11.65
C PRO A 266 11.47 -11.76 -10.34
N HIS A 267 10.83 -12.93 -10.16
CA HIS A 267 11.09 -13.79 -9.02
C HIS A 267 10.90 -15.28 -9.36
N ALA A 268 11.90 -16.09 -9.01
CA ALA A 268 11.91 -17.55 -9.04
C ALA A 268 12.96 -18.07 -8.03
N HIS A 269 12.86 -19.32 -7.57
CA HIS A 269 13.81 -19.88 -6.60
C HIS A 269 15.01 -20.56 -7.31
N TYR A 270 15.64 -21.54 -6.64
CA TYR A 270 16.96 -22.06 -7.00
C TYR A 270 17.04 -22.77 -8.36
N LEU A 271 15.95 -23.39 -8.81
CA LEU A 271 15.88 -24.10 -10.08
C LEU A 271 15.61 -23.15 -11.26
N GLY A 272 15.15 -21.92 -11.00
CA GLY A 272 14.97 -20.92 -12.03
C GLY A 272 16.26 -20.70 -12.82
N ARG A 273 16.18 -20.78 -14.15
CA ARG A 273 17.35 -20.73 -15.05
C ARG A 273 17.28 -19.57 -16.01
N GLN A 274 16.16 -19.37 -16.69
CA GLN A 274 15.98 -18.30 -17.68
C GLN A 274 14.64 -17.61 -17.51
N LEU A 275 14.62 -16.31 -17.78
CA LEU A 275 13.40 -15.52 -17.87
C LEU A 275 13.41 -14.71 -19.17
N GLU A 276 12.25 -14.69 -19.82
CA GLU A 276 11.92 -13.72 -20.86
C GLU A 276 10.61 -13.02 -20.49
N GLY A 277 10.63 -11.69 -20.47
CA GLY A 277 9.42 -10.85 -20.39
C GLY A 277 9.27 -10.04 -21.68
N TRP A 278 8.06 -9.96 -22.22
CA TRP A 278 7.76 -9.26 -23.46
C TRP A 278 6.40 -8.57 -23.45
N ALA A 279 6.20 -7.70 -24.44
CA ALA A 279 4.94 -7.06 -24.76
C ALA A 279 4.69 -7.17 -26.27
N THR A 280 3.56 -7.74 -26.66
CA THR A 280 3.10 -7.80 -28.06
C THR A 280 2.03 -6.74 -28.27
N HIS A 281 2.34 -5.74 -29.07
CA HIS A 281 1.45 -4.62 -29.39
C HIS A 281 0.25 -5.08 -30.25
N PRO A 282 -0.83 -4.28 -30.31
CA PRO A 282 -2.01 -4.60 -31.14
C PRO A 282 -1.73 -4.79 -32.63
N ASP A 283 -0.63 -4.21 -33.14
CA ASP A 283 -0.18 -4.37 -34.53
C ASP A 283 0.64 -5.66 -34.78
N GLY A 284 0.84 -6.47 -33.73
CA GLY A 284 1.61 -7.70 -33.76
C GLY A 284 3.12 -7.53 -33.52
N THR A 285 3.62 -6.30 -33.35
CA THR A 285 5.04 -6.08 -33.04
C THR A 285 5.34 -6.46 -31.59
N THR A 286 6.48 -7.13 -31.36
CA THR A 286 6.89 -7.54 -30.00
C THR A 286 8.09 -6.73 -29.53
N ARG A 287 8.02 -6.26 -28.29
CA ARG A 287 9.09 -5.60 -27.56
C ARG A 287 9.51 -6.46 -26.37
N SER A 288 10.82 -6.64 -26.17
CA SER A 288 11.33 -7.26 -24.95
C SER A 288 11.24 -6.29 -23.77
N LEU A 289 10.68 -6.75 -22.65
CA LEU A 289 10.58 -6.01 -21.39
C LEU A 289 11.70 -6.36 -20.42
N ILE A 290 12.16 -7.61 -20.42
CA ILE A 290 13.34 -8.06 -19.68
C ILE A 290 13.81 -9.39 -20.26
N ARG A 291 15.10 -9.70 -20.16
CA ARG A 291 15.62 -11.03 -20.42
C ARG A 291 16.75 -11.36 -19.46
N ILE A 292 16.71 -12.55 -18.87
CA ILE A 292 17.74 -13.07 -17.97
C ILE A 292 18.10 -14.47 -18.48
N ASP A 293 19.33 -14.62 -18.99
CA ASP A 293 19.80 -15.89 -19.56
C ASP A 293 20.40 -16.85 -18.50
N ASP A 294 20.74 -16.33 -17.31
CA ASP A 294 21.21 -17.10 -16.15
C ASP A 294 20.70 -16.53 -14.84
N TRP A 295 19.46 -16.86 -14.49
CA TRP A 295 18.87 -16.46 -13.22
C TRP A 295 19.69 -16.95 -12.05
N ASP A 296 19.88 -16.07 -11.07
CA ASP A 296 20.52 -16.39 -9.81
C ASP A 296 19.67 -15.87 -8.67
N PHE A 297 19.11 -16.80 -7.90
CA PHE A 297 18.30 -16.53 -6.72
C PHE A 297 19.02 -15.64 -5.68
N ASN A 298 20.36 -15.60 -5.67
CA ASN A 298 21.11 -14.73 -4.76
C ASN A 298 21.28 -13.30 -5.30
N TRP A 299 20.99 -13.06 -6.58
CA TRP A 299 21.15 -11.77 -7.27
C TRP A 299 19.83 -11.25 -7.83
N GLN A 300 18.80 -11.26 -6.99
CA GLN A 300 17.50 -10.69 -7.30
C GLN A 300 17.54 -9.17 -7.14
N ASP A 301 17.02 -8.45 -8.13
CA ASP A 301 16.96 -6.99 -8.11
C ASP A 301 15.66 -6.50 -8.76
N VAL A 302 15.33 -5.24 -8.47
CA VAL A 302 14.19 -4.51 -9.01
C VAL A 302 14.68 -3.64 -10.16
N TYR A 303 14.31 -3.98 -11.40
CA TYR A 303 14.81 -3.35 -12.61
C TYR A 303 13.96 -2.14 -12.98
N ARG A 304 14.49 -0.94 -12.74
CA ARG A 304 13.80 0.33 -12.99
C ARG A 304 14.22 0.90 -14.33
N TYR A 305 13.25 1.19 -15.19
CA TYR A 305 13.53 1.79 -16.48
C TYR A 305 14.10 3.20 -16.32
N ARG A 306 15.07 3.57 -17.17
CA ARG A 306 15.54 4.95 -17.29
C ARG A 306 14.44 5.84 -17.86
N GLU A 307 13.75 5.33 -18.87
CA GLU A 307 12.57 5.95 -19.48
C GLU A 307 11.40 4.94 -19.47
N PRO A 308 10.22 5.32 -18.96
CA PRO A 308 9.07 4.42 -18.92
C PRO A 308 8.71 3.82 -20.28
N VAL A 309 8.31 2.55 -20.28
CA VAL A 309 7.87 1.85 -21.49
C VAL A 309 6.37 2.03 -21.67
N ARG A 310 5.97 2.81 -22.68
CA ARG A 310 4.55 2.99 -23.03
C ARG A 310 4.01 1.78 -23.76
N LEU A 311 2.94 1.20 -23.21
CA LEU A 311 2.21 0.08 -23.81
C LEU A 311 0.75 0.52 -24.03
N PRO A 312 0.26 0.55 -25.28
CA PRO A 312 -1.13 0.89 -25.56
C PRO A 312 -2.09 -0.22 -25.08
N ARG A 313 -3.34 0.15 -24.82
CA ARG A 313 -4.44 -0.79 -24.63
C ARG A 313 -4.46 -1.86 -25.74
N GLY A 314 -4.76 -3.11 -25.36
CA GLY A 314 -4.77 -4.26 -26.26
C GLY A 314 -3.38 -4.89 -26.46
N THR A 315 -2.33 -4.31 -25.85
CA THR A 315 -1.03 -4.99 -25.77
C THR A 315 -1.15 -6.22 -24.89
N THR A 316 -0.62 -7.35 -25.34
CA THR A 316 -0.45 -8.55 -24.51
C THR A 316 0.93 -8.53 -23.86
N VAL A 317 0.98 -8.41 -22.54
CA VAL A 317 2.22 -8.63 -21.78
C VAL A 317 2.37 -10.11 -21.46
N GLY A 318 3.60 -10.61 -21.46
CA GLY A 318 3.88 -12.02 -21.25
C GLY A 318 5.20 -12.27 -20.54
N MET A 319 5.27 -13.44 -19.91
CA MET A 319 6.50 -13.98 -19.35
C MET A 319 6.67 -15.46 -19.70
N ARG A 320 7.93 -15.89 -19.69
CA ARG A 320 8.35 -17.28 -19.79
C ARG A 320 9.48 -17.52 -18.81
N TRP A 321 9.34 -18.55 -17.99
CA TRP A 321 10.39 -19.06 -17.13
C TRP A 321 10.82 -20.46 -17.59
N THR A 322 12.11 -20.73 -17.49
CA THR A 322 12.68 -22.08 -17.65
C THR A 322 13.38 -22.49 -16.36
N PHE A 323 13.20 -23.75 -15.95
CA PHE A 323 13.76 -24.33 -14.74
C PHE A 323 14.65 -25.55 -15.05
N ASP A 324 15.71 -25.72 -14.25
CA ASP A 324 16.68 -26.82 -14.35
C ASP A 324 16.76 -27.59 -13.02
N ASN A 325 16.07 -28.72 -12.95
CA ASN A 325 16.06 -29.68 -11.85
C ASN A 325 17.01 -30.87 -12.09
N SER A 326 18.01 -30.71 -12.96
CA SER A 326 19.02 -31.73 -13.21
C SER A 326 20.08 -31.78 -12.11
N ALA A 327 20.87 -32.87 -12.08
CA ALA A 327 22.01 -33.00 -11.19
C ALA A 327 23.20 -32.12 -11.61
N ASP A 328 23.20 -31.61 -12.85
CA ASP A 328 24.25 -30.75 -13.39
C ASP A 328 24.02 -29.27 -13.05
N ASN A 329 22.82 -28.88 -12.59
CA ASN A 329 22.56 -27.54 -12.11
C ASN A 329 23.34 -27.28 -10.80
N PRO A 330 24.33 -26.36 -10.78
CA PRO A 330 25.10 -26.07 -9.57
C PRO A 330 24.25 -25.45 -8.44
N ARG A 331 23.05 -24.95 -8.75
CA ARG A 331 22.09 -24.38 -7.79
C ARG A 331 21.10 -25.42 -7.25
N GLN A 332 21.11 -26.66 -7.76
CA GLN A 332 20.29 -27.76 -7.23
C GLN A 332 20.63 -28.04 -5.75
N ARG A 333 19.61 -28.07 -4.89
CA ARG A 333 19.77 -28.31 -3.44
C ARG A 333 19.46 -29.75 -3.01
N ASN A 334 18.77 -30.52 -3.86
CA ASN A 334 18.43 -31.91 -3.59
C ASN A 334 19.42 -32.86 -4.24
N ASP A 335 20.05 -33.73 -3.44
CA ASP A 335 20.88 -34.83 -3.92
C ASP A 335 20.36 -36.18 -3.38
N PRO A 336 19.81 -37.07 -4.23
CA PRO A 336 19.56 -36.87 -5.67
C PRO A 336 18.42 -35.86 -5.92
N PRO A 337 18.30 -35.29 -7.14
CA PRO A 337 17.18 -34.42 -7.51
C PRO A 337 15.81 -35.06 -7.21
N ARG A 338 14.86 -34.24 -6.77
CA ARG A 338 13.49 -34.66 -6.42
C ARG A 338 12.48 -33.83 -7.20
N ARG A 339 11.24 -34.31 -7.30
CA ARG A 339 10.14 -33.52 -7.88
C ARG A 339 9.93 -32.26 -7.05
N VAL A 340 9.79 -31.10 -7.72
CA VAL A 340 9.58 -29.80 -7.09
C VAL A 340 8.33 -29.15 -7.66
N THR A 341 7.48 -28.61 -6.79
CA THR A 341 6.23 -27.93 -7.16
C THR A 341 6.25 -26.48 -6.68
N ALA A 342 5.22 -25.71 -7.00
CA ALA A 342 5.06 -24.36 -6.45
C ALA A 342 5.00 -24.36 -4.91
N GLY A 343 5.58 -23.34 -4.28
CA GLY A 343 5.48 -23.14 -2.83
C GLY A 343 6.33 -21.98 -2.30
N ASN A 344 6.09 -21.61 -1.04
CA ASN A 344 6.72 -20.45 -0.42
C ASN A 344 8.13 -20.73 0.12
N ARG A 345 8.54 -21.99 0.25
CA ARG A 345 9.88 -22.31 0.76
C ARG A 345 10.89 -22.10 -0.34
N SER A 346 12.10 -21.70 0.02
CA SER A 346 13.21 -21.64 -0.95
C SER A 346 13.53 -23.00 -1.61
N SER A 347 13.07 -24.12 -1.04
CA SER A 347 13.15 -25.46 -1.62
C SER A 347 12.01 -25.83 -2.58
N ASP A 348 10.92 -25.07 -2.55
CA ASP A 348 9.83 -25.13 -3.53
C ASP A 348 10.16 -24.13 -4.67
N GLU A 349 9.32 -24.00 -5.69
CA GLU A 349 9.52 -23.00 -6.76
C GLU A 349 8.42 -21.94 -6.85
N MET A 350 8.74 -20.85 -7.54
CA MET A 350 7.82 -19.79 -7.94
C MET A 350 8.18 -19.30 -9.34
N ALA A 351 7.20 -18.81 -10.08
CA ALA A 351 7.41 -18.27 -11.41
C ALA A 351 6.66 -16.95 -11.55
N HIS A 352 7.26 -15.82 -11.15
CA HIS A 352 6.61 -14.51 -11.17
C HIS A 352 7.37 -13.49 -12.03
N LEU A 353 6.61 -12.60 -12.65
CA LEU A 353 7.08 -11.35 -13.24
C LEU A 353 6.12 -10.22 -12.87
N GLN A 354 6.59 -9.29 -12.04
CA GLN A 354 5.81 -8.13 -11.61
C GLN A 354 6.17 -6.91 -12.46
N LEU A 355 5.15 -6.17 -12.91
CA LEU A 355 5.30 -4.93 -13.66
C LEU A 355 4.65 -3.80 -12.86
N GLN A 356 5.47 -2.89 -12.33
CA GLN A 356 4.95 -1.64 -11.77
C GLN A 356 4.64 -0.69 -12.93
N VAL A 357 3.40 -0.23 -12.99
CA VAL A 357 2.90 0.62 -14.06
C VAL A 357 2.34 1.92 -13.52
N ARG A 358 2.54 2.99 -14.28
CA ARG A 358 1.84 4.28 -14.16
C ARG A 358 0.67 4.31 -15.11
N LEU A 359 -0.43 4.88 -14.63
CA LEU A 359 -1.71 4.97 -15.30
C LEU A 359 -2.17 6.42 -15.33
N ARG A 360 -3.03 6.75 -16.30
CA ARG A 360 -3.47 8.12 -16.52
C ARG A 360 -4.34 8.68 -15.39
N ASN A 361 -5.08 7.81 -14.70
CA ASN A 361 -6.03 8.18 -13.64
C ASN A 361 -6.47 6.96 -12.83
N HIS A 362 -7.18 7.21 -11.73
CA HIS A 362 -7.70 6.15 -10.85
C HIS A 362 -8.78 5.27 -11.50
N GLN A 363 -9.50 5.74 -12.51
CA GLN A 363 -10.49 4.94 -13.22
C GLN A 363 -9.79 3.84 -14.05
N ASP A 364 -8.75 4.20 -14.80
CA ASP A 364 -7.91 3.24 -15.53
C ASP A 364 -7.27 2.23 -14.56
N ARG A 365 -6.90 2.68 -13.34
CA ARG A 365 -6.40 1.79 -12.28
C ARG A 365 -7.43 0.76 -11.85
N ALA A 366 -8.66 1.18 -11.58
CA ALA A 366 -9.72 0.27 -11.18
C ALA A 366 -10.04 -0.73 -12.32
N VAL A 367 -9.99 -0.31 -13.58
CA VAL A 367 -10.17 -1.17 -14.77
C VAL A 367 -9.05 -2.20 -14.88
N LEU A 368 -7.78 -1.77 -14.82
CA LEU A 368 -6.62 -2.67 -14.86
C LEU A 368 -6.64 -3.66 -13.70
N GLN A 369 -6.95 -3.18 -12.49
CA GLN A 369 -6.99 -3.99 -11.27
C GLN A 369 -8.02 -5.11 -11.39
N ALA A 370 -9.23 -4.83 -11.90
CA ALA A 370 -10.25 -5.87 -12.08
C ALA A 370 -9.84 -6.89 -13.15
N ALA A 371 -9.34 -6.45 -14.30
CA ALA A 371 -8.87 -7.35 -15.34
C ALA A 371 -7.72 -8.24 -14.85
N HIS A 372 -6.82 -7.69 -14.03
CA HIS A 372 -5.75 -8.45 -13.40
C HIS A 372 -6.31 -9.51 -12.44
N TYR A 373 -7.27 -9.17 -11.56
CA TYR A 373 -7.89 -10.19 -10.70
C TYR A 373 -8.65 -11.26 -11.49
N GLU A 374 -9.33 -10.89 -12.58
CA GLU A 374 -10.00 -11.83 -13.48
C GLU A 374 -8.98 -12.80 -14.13
N HIS A 375 -7.82 -12.28 -14.56
CA HIS A 375 -6.70 -13.08 -15.06
C HIS A 375 -6.19 -14.08 -14.02
N LEU A 376 -5.96 -13.62 -12.78
CA LEU A 376 -5.52 -14.49 -11.68
C LEU A 376 -6.58 -15.56 -11.34
N LEU A 377 -7.87 -15.20 -11.36
CA LEU A 377 -8.98 -16.12 -11.10
C LEU A 377 -9.20 -17.15 -12.21
N ALA A 378 -8.82 -16.86 -13.46
CA ALA A 378 -8.86 -17.84 -14.52
C ALA A 378 -7.92 -19.03 -14.25
N LYS A 379 -6.80 -18.77 -13.56
CA LYS A 379 -5.81 -19.76 -13.14
C LYS A 379 -6.20 -20.40 -11.81
N ASN A 380 -6.65 -19.60 -10.85
CA ASN A 380 -7.09 -20.06 -9.52
C ASN A 380 -8.55 -19.63 -9.22
N PRO A 381 -9.55 -20.37 -9.74
CA PRO A 381 -10.96 -19.98 -9.63
C PRO A 381 -11.55 -20.15 -8.23
N ARG A 382 -10.81 -20.78 -7.31
CA ARG A 382 -11.26 -21.09 -5.93
C ARG A 382 -10.50 -20.28 -4.88
N SER A 383 -10.09 -19.06 -5.22
CA SER A 383 -9.48 -18.13 -4.26
C SER A 383 -10.48 -17.09 -3.76
N ALA A 384 -10.88 -17.20 -2.49
CA ALA A 384 -11.73 -16.21 -1.82
C ALA A 384 -11.07 -14.82 -1.78
N GLN A 385 -9.75 -14.77 -1.57
CA GLN A 385 -8.96 -13.54 -1.55
C GLN A 385 -8.97 -12.82 -2.90
N LEU A 386 -8.79 -13.53 -4.01
CA LEU A 386 -8.83 -12.94 -5.35
C LEU A 386 -10.25 -12.47 -5.71
N LEU A 387 -11.29 -13.22 -5.35
CA LEU A 387 -12.69 -12.80 -5.53
C LEU A 387 -13.04 -11.55 -4.70
N TYR A 388 -12.54 -11.47 -3.47
CA TYR A 388 -12.66 -10.28 -2.65
C TYR A 388 -11.96 -9.06 -3.28
N GLY A 389 -10.73 -9.25 -3.77
CA GLY A 389 -9.98 -8.23 -4.50
C GLY A 389 -10.72 -7.74 -5.76
N LEU A 390 -11.25 -8.67 -6.55
CA LEU A 390 -12.09 -8.37 -7.71
C LEU A 390 -13.33 -7.56 -7.32
N GLY A 391 -14.01 -7.94 -6.23
CA GLY A 391 -15.15 -7.19 -5.70
C GLY A 391 -14.79 -5.74 -5.36
N GLY A 392 -13.63 -5.51 -4.76
CA GLY A 392 -13.11 -4.16 -4.49
C GLY A 392 -12.88 -3.36 -5.76
N ALA A 393 -12.17 -3.95 -6.74
CA ALA A 393 -11.89 -3.31 -8.02
C ALA A 393 -13.16 -2.94 -8.80
N LEU A 394 -14.16 -3.84 -8.81
CA LEU A 394 -15.45 -3.60 -9.47
C LEU A 394 -16.27 -2.52 -8.76
N ARG A 395 -16.22 -2.47 -7.43
CA ARG A 395 -16.85 -1.40 -6.64
C ARG A 395 -16.26 -0.04 -6.99
N ASP A 396 -14.93 0.03 -7.10
CA ASP A 396 -14.22 1.27 -7.43
C ASP A 396 -14.52 1.73 -8.86
N GLN A 397 -14.83 0.80 -9.79
CA GLN A 397 -15.40 1.09 -11.11
C GLN A 397 -16.90 1.45 -11.09
N ARG A 398 -17.55 1.54 -9.92
CA ARG A 398 -19.01 1.72 -9.76
C ARG A 398 -19.87 0.59 -10.34
N ARG A 399 -19.29 -0.58 -10.64
CA ARG A 399 -20.00 -1.79 -11.07
C ARG A 399 -20.53 -2.57 -9.86
N LEU A 400 -21.40 -1.92 -9.10
CA LEU A 400 -21.84 -2.39 -7.77
C LEU A 400 -22.49 -3.79 -7.79
N ALA A 401 -23.31 -4.11 -8.81
CA ALA A 401 -23.93 -5.43 -8.92
C ALA A 401 -22.89 -6.55 -9.14
N ASP A 402 -21.88 -6.31 -9.98
CA ASP A 402 -20.81 -7.26 -10.23
C ASP A 402 -19.92 -7.42 -8.98
N ALA A 403 -19.63 -6.31 -8.29
CA ALA A 403 -18.90 -6.32 -7.02
C ALA A 403 -19.62 -7.18 -5.97
N ALA A 404 -20.94 -7.00 -5.81
CA ALA A 404 -21.75 -7.81 -4.91
C ALA A 404 -21.71 -9.31 -5.28
N ARG A 405 -21.69 -9.64 -6.57
CA ARG A 405 -21.56 -11.03 -7.03
C ARG A 405 -20.18 -11.61 -6.66
N ALA A 406 -19.10 -10.88 -6.90
CA ALA A 406 -17.74 -11.32 -6.56
C ALA A 406 -17.58 -11.55 -5.04
N TYR A 407 -18.07 -10.63 -4.20
CA TYR A 407 -18.05 -10.84 -2.74
C TYR A 407 -18.91 -12.02 -2.29
N ARG A 408 -20.08 -12.25 -2.89
CA ARG A 408 -20.89 -13.44 -2.58
C ARG A 408 -20.16 -14.73 -2.97
N GLN A 409 -19.42 -14.74 -4.08
CA GLN A 409 -18.59 -15.89 -4.46
C GLN A 409 -17.44 -16.10 -3.47
N ALA A 410 -16.77 -15.02 -3.02
CA ALA A 410 -15.75 -15.11 -1.97
C ALA A 410 -16.33 -15.75 -0.69
N LEU A 411 -17.49 -15.28 -0.23
CA LEU A 411 -18.18 -15.82 0.95
C LEU A 411 -18.75 -17.23 0.76
N ALA A 412 -18.94 -17.69 -0.47
CA ALA A 412 -19.32 -19.07 -0.74
C ALA A 412 -18.14 -20.03 -0.55
N LEU A 413 -16.91 -19.56 -0.75
CA LEU A 413 -15.69 -20.31 -0.50
C LEU A 413 -15.24 -20.20 0.96
N GLU A 414 -15.33 -19.01 1.53
CA GLU A 414 -14.91 -18.69 2.90
C GLU A 414 -16.02 -17.91 3.63
N PRO A 415 -16.99 -18.62 4.24
CA PRO A 415 -18.16 -18.00 4.88
C PRO A 415 -17.84 -17.14 6.11
N ASP A 416 -16.66 -17.29 6.69
CA ASP A 416 -16.17 -16.55 7.85
C ASP A 416 -15.30 -15.33 7.47
N TYR A 417 -15.17 -15.01 6.18
CA TYR A 417 -14.38 -13.87 5.72
C TYR A 417 -15.04 -12.52 6.08
N VAL A 418 -14.71 -12.01 7.28
CA VAL A 418 -15.30 -10.80 7.88
C VAL A 418 -15.23 -9.58 6.96
N ALA A 419 -14.09 -9.34 6.32
CA ALA A 419 -13.91 -8.19 5.42
C ALA A 419 -14.84 -8.27 4.19
N ALA A 420 -15.06 -9.46 3.64
CA ALA A 420 -15.98 -9.67 2.53
C ALA A 420 -17.45 -9.43 2.96
N HIS A 421 -17.83 -9.83 4.18
CA HIS A 421 -19.14 -9.49 4.74
C HIS A 421 -19.36 -7.98 4.85
N ILE A 422 -18.36 -7.24 5.38
CA ILE A 422 -18.45 -5.78 5.55
C ILE A 422 -18.57 -5.09 4.19
N ASN A 423 -17.68 -5.41 3.24
CA ASN A 423 -17.67 -4.76 1.93
C ASN A 423 -18.89 -5.13 1.07
N LEU A 424 -19.37 -6.37 1.12
CA LEU A 424 -20.63 -6.75 0.48
C LEU A 424 -21.79 -5.93 1.07
N ALA A 425 -21.84 -5.77 2.39
CA ALA A 425 -22.88 -4.97 3.01
C ALA A 425 -22.86 -3.51 2.53
N THR A 426 -21.69 -2.88 2.47
CA THR A 426 -21.54 -1.51 1.95
C THR A 426 -22.05 -1.39 0.51
N VAL A 427 -21.74 -2.36 -0.34
CA VAL A 427 -22.23 -2.39 -1.73
C VAL A 427 -23.76 -2.57 -1.78
N LEU A 428 -24.31 -3.49 -0.99
CA LEU A 428 -25.75 -3.74 -0.92
C LEU A 428 -26.54 -2.53 -0.41
N LEU A 429 -26.01 -1.83 0.60
CA LEU A 429 -26.59 -0.59 1.10
C LEU A 429 -26.62 0.50 0.01
N THR A 430 -25.54 0.61 -0.77
CA THR A 430 -25.47 1.56 -1.90
C THR A 430 -26.46 1.20 -3.01
N LEU A 431 -26.73 -0.09 -3.22
CA LEU A 431 -27.74 -0.61 -4.14
C LEU A 431 -29.19 -0.47 -3.62
N GLY A 432 -29.38 0.00 -2.37
CA GLY A 432 -30.70 0.09 -1.73
C GLY A 432 -31.21 -1.24 -1.14
N GLU A 433 -30.41 -2.30 -1.17
CA GLU A 433 -30.72 -3.62 -0.58
C GLU A 433 -30.46 -3.62 0.95
N THR A 434 -31.04 -2.66 1.67
CA THR A 434 -30.74 -2.38 3.09
C THR A 434 -30.91 -3.60 4.00
N GLY A 435 -31.95 -4.40 3.78
CA GLY A 435 -32.21 -5.61 4.56
C GLY A 435 -31.07 -6.63 4.45
N ALA A 436 -30.58 -6.88 3.23
CA ALA A 436 -29.47 -7.80 2.99
C ALA A 436 -28.14 -7.23 3.53
N GLY A 437 -27.89 -5.93 3.32
CA GLY A 437 -26.72 -5.26 3.88
C GLY A 437 -26.64 -5.40 5.41
N LEU A 438 -27.74 -5.15 6.12
CA LEU A 438 -27.81 -5.34 7.57
C LEU A 438 -27.57 -6.79 8.01
N GLN A 439 -28.00 -7.79 7.23
CA GLN A 439 -27.72 -9.19 7.54
C GLN A 439 -26.23 -9.50 7.48
N HIS A 440 -25.53 -9.01 6.45
CA HIS A 440 -24.09 -9.21 6.32
C HIS A 440 -23.28 -8.46 7.39
N LEU A 441 -23.68 -7.23 7.77
CA LEU A 441 -23.03 -6.54 8.89
C LEU A 441 -23.22 -7.29 10.23
N ARG A 442 -24.42 -7.81 10.49
CA ARG A 442 -24.66 -8.64 11.68
C ARG A 442 -23.90 -9.95 11.63
N ALA A 443 -23.67 -10.52 10.45
CA ALA A 443 -22.82 -11.71 10.29
C ALA A 443 -21.36 -11.38 10.62
N ALA A 444 -20.83 -10.27 10.10
CA ALA A 444 -19.48 -9.79 10.43
C ALA A 444 -19.30 -9.64 11.96
N VAL A 445 -20.25 -9.00 12.65
CA VAL A 445 -20.22 -8.84 14.12
C VAL A 445 -20.32 -10.18 14.88
N ARG A 446 -21.02 -11.19 14.32
CA ARG A 446 -21.09 -12.53 14.94
C ARG A 446 -19.78 -13.31 14.77
N LEU A 447 -19.12 -13.15 13.64
CA LEU A 447 -17.85 -13.79 13.33
C LEU A 447 -16.70 -13.13 14.10
N ASP A 448 -16.76 -11.80 14.22
CA ASP A 448 -15.78 -10.99 14.92
C ASP A 448 -16.51 -9.86 15.67
N ALA A 449 -16.64 -10.03 16.98
CA ALA A 449 -17.33 -9.09 17.87
C ALA A 449 -16.60 -7.74 17.98
N ASP A 450 -15.34 -7.66 17.56
CA ASP A 450 -14.52 -6.45 17.59
C ASP A 450 -14.35 -5.85 16.17
N ALA A 451 -15.13 -6.31 15.18
CA ALA A 451 -15.11 -5.80 13.82
C ALA A 451 -15.60 -4.33 13.74
N ALA A 452 -14.69 -3.39 13.98
CA ALA A 452 -14.99 -1.96 14.08
C ALA A 452 -15.70 -1.41 12.84
N GLY A 453 -15.27 -1.82 11.63
CA GLY A 453 -15.93 -1.43 10.38
C GLY A 453 -17.38 -1.91 10.28
N ALA A 454 -17.69 -3.11 10.80
CA ALA A 454 -19.07 -3.64 10.81
C ALA A 454 -19.94 -2.86 11.80
N HIS A 455 -19.43 -2.59 12.99
CA HIS A 455 -20.10 -1.77 14.00
C HIS A 455 -20.34 -0.34 13.52
N TYR A 456 -19.34 0.30 12.93
CA TYR A 456 -19.47 1.62 12.34
C TYR A 456 -20.56 1.67 11.26
N ASN A 457 -20.55 0.73 10.31
CA ASN A 457 -21.56 0.67 9.25
C ASN A 457 -22.96 0.35 9.78
N LEU A 458 -23.10 -0.48 10.84
CA LEU A 458 -24.38 -0.67 11.52
C LEU A 458 -24.87 0.64 12.14
N GLY A 459 -23.97 1.37 12.79
CA GLY A 459 -24.26 2.68 13.37
C GLY A 459 -24.80 3.66 12.34
N LEU A 460 -24.15 3.75 11.17
CA LEU A 460 -24.59 4.60 10.05
C LEU A 460 -26.02 4.28 9.61
N VAL A 461 -26.29 3.00 9.33
CA VAL A 461 -27.61 2.55 8.86
C VAL A 461 -28.67 2.76 9.93
N LEU A 462 -28.38 2.47 11.19
CA LEU A 462 -29.34 2.66 12.27
C LEU A 462 -29.66 4.14 12.51
N ALA A 463 -28.65 5.01 12.44
CA ALA A 463 -28.82 6.45 12.54
C ALA A 463 -29.71 6.99 11.41
N SER A 464 -29.50 6.53 10.17
CA SER A 464 -30.32 6.95 9.02
C SER A 464 -31.80 6.52 9.13
N HIS A 465 -32.10 5.52 9.94
CA HIS A 465 -33.47 5.06 10.23
C HIS A 465 -34.01 5.62 11.55
N GLY A 466 -33.34 6.61 12.16
CA GLY A 466 -33.76 7.24 13.41
C GLY A 466 -33.58 6.37 14.67
N ARG A 467 -32.91 5.21 14.56
CA ARG A 467 -32.62 4.31 15.69
C ARG A 467 -31.36 4.76 16.43
N LEU A 468 -31.43 5.98 16.96
CA LEU A 468 -30.28 6.71 17.51
C LEU A 468 -29.61 6.00 18.70
N GLU A 469 -30.38 5.32 19.55
CA GLU A 469 -29.82 4.55 20.67
C GLU A 469 -28.91 3.42 20.22
N GLU A 470 -29.41 2.62 19.29
CA GLU A 470 -28.66 1.47 18.79
C GLU A 470 -27.46 1.93 17.95
N ALA A 471 -27.60 3.04 17.21
CA ALA A 471 -26.50 3.65 16.51
C ALA A 471 -25.37 4.07 17.45
N ALA A 472 -25.71 4.80 18.53
CA ALA A 472 -24.73 5.22 19.54
C ALA A 472 -24.01 4.02 20.18
N ARG A 473 -24.75 2.94 20.50
CA ARG A 473 -24.14 1.70 21.01
C ARG A 473 -23.13 1.11 20.03
N HIS A 474 -23.48 1.01 18.74
CA HIS A 474 -22.56 0.45 17.75
C HIS A 474 -21.35 1.32 17.49
N TYR A 475 -21.47 2.65 17.49
CA TYR A 475 -20.28 3.51 17.43
C TYR A 475 -19.38 3.33 18.66
N ARG A 476 -19.94 3.18 19.86
CA ARG A 476 -19.14 2.88 21.06
C ARG A 476 -18.40 1.54 20.96
N GLU A 477 -19.00 0.50 20.38
CA GLU A 477 -18.31 -0.78 20.13
C GLU A 477 -17.19 -0.66 19.08
N ALA A 478 -17.42 0.12 18.01
CA ALA A 478 -16.36 0.42 17.05
C ALA A 478 -15.17 1.13 17.73
N LEU A 479 -15.46 2.08 18.62
CA LEU A 479 -14.47 2.83 19.39
C LEU A 479 -13.79 2.00 20.50
N ARG A 480 -14.45 0.96 21.01
CA ARG A 480 -13.80 0.01 21.94
C ARG A 480 -12.65 -0.72 21.24
N SER A 481 -12.86 -1.07 19.97
CA SER A 481 -11.90 -1.84 19.17
C SER A 481 -10.85 -0.94 18.51
N VAL A 482 -11.27 0.21 18.00
CA VAL A 482 -10.39 1.23 17.41
C VAL A 482 -10.67 2.58 18.07
N PRO A 483 -10.01 2.89 19.22
CA PRO A 483 -10.25 4.12 19.98
C PRO A 483 -9.99 5.42 19.19
N ASP A 484 -9.09 5.37 18.22
CA ASP A 484 -8.73 6.50 17.36
C ASP A 484 -9.58 6.58 16.06
N TYR A 485 -10.73 5.91 15.99
CA TYR A 485 -11.60 5.94 14.80
C TYR A 485 -12.38 7.27 14.73
N ALA A 486 -11.81 8.24 14.01
CA ALA A 486 -12.27 9.63 14.02
C ALA A 486 -13.72 9.80 13.53
N GLU A 487 -14.09 9.12 12.46
CA GLU A 487 -15.44 9.15 11.89
C GLU A 487 -16.47 8.54 12.85
N ALA A 488 -16.08 7.52 13.62
CA ALA A 488 -16.95 6.93 14.62
C ALA A 488 -17.19 7.90 15.81
N HIS A 489 -16.16 8.63 16.25
CA HIS A 489 -16.32 9.71 17.24
C HIS A 489 -17.22 10.84 16.73
N ALA A 490 -17.01 11.28 15.49
CA ALA A 490 -17.80 12.34 14.88
C ALA A 490 -19.30 11.97 14.80
N ASN A 491 -19.59 10.78 14.29
CA ASN A 491 -20.96 10.28 14.14
C ASN A 491 -21.61 9.95 15.49
N LEU A 492 -20.85 9.42 16.46
CA LEU A 492 -21.34 9.23 17.83
C LEU A 492 -21.73 10.58 18.43
N GLY A 493 -20.86 11.58 18.32
CA GLY A 493 -21.13 12.92 18.82
C GLY A 493 -22.38 13.55 18.20
N GLN A 494 -22.55 13.42 16.88
CA GLN A 494 -23.75 13.89 16.19
C GLN A 494 -25.03 13.19 16.70
N VAL A 495 -25.00 11.86 16.85
CA VAL A 495 -26.14 11.08 17.34
C VAL A 495 -26.49 11.45 18.78
N LEU A 496 -25.50 11.61 19.65
CA LEU A 496 -25.69 12.04 21.04
C LEU A 496 -26.28 13.45 21.13
N ALA A 497 -25.83 14.37 20.27
CA ALA A 497 -26.37 15.73 20.23
C ALA A 497 -27.87 15.74 19.88
N VAL A 498 -28.30 14.94 18.89
CA VAL A 498 -29.72 14.82 18.51
C VAL A 498 -30.56 14.24 19.65
N ARG A 499 -29.97 13.38 20.47
CA ARG A 499 -30.62 12.80 21.66
C ARG A 499 -30.65 13.72 22.88
N GLY A 500 -29.98 14.88 22.81
CA GLY A 500 -29.85 15.81 23.94
C GLY A 500 -28.79 15.41 24.97
N GLU A 501 -27.96 14.41 24.69
CA GLU A 501 -26.81 14.02 25.52
C GLU A 501 -25.61 14.92 25.20
N LEU A 502 -25.78 16.22 25.43
CA LEU A 502 -24.89 17.25 24.89
C LEU A 502 -23.45 17.19 25.44
N ASP A 503 -23.27 16.85 26.72
CA ASP A 503 -21.93 16.76 27.33
C ASP A 503 -21.09 15.63 26.71
N ASP A 504 -21.71 14.47 26.51
CA ASP A 504 -21.04 13.33 25.88
C ASP A 504 -20.81 13.60 24.39
N ALA A 505 -21.76 14.27 23.72
CA ALA A 505 -21.60 14.70 22.34
C ALA A 505 -20.39 15.62 22.14
N VAL A 506 -20.22 16.63 22.99
CA VAL A 506 -19.05 17.53 22.97
C VAL A 506 -17.76 16.75 23.20
N ARG A 507 -17.74 15.79 24.12
CA ARG A 507 -16.55 14.96 24.37
C ARG A 507 -16.16 14.16 23.14
N SER A 508 -17.11 13.47 22.50
CA SER A 508 -16.86 12.71 21.28
C SER A 508 -16.43 13.61 20.11
N LEU A 509 -17.06 14.78 19.92
CA LEU A 509 -16.69 15.71 18.85
C LEU A 509 -15.30 16.35 19.06
N ARG A 510 -14.92 16.65 20.32
CA ARG A 510 -13.56 17.11 20.64
C ARG A 510 -12.53 16.03 20.36
N GLU A 511 -12.84 14.78 20.66
CA GLU A 511 -11.95 13.67 20.31
C GLU A 511 -11.84 13.48 18.80
N ALA A 512 -12.95 13.58 18.06
CA ALA A 512 -12.93 13.63 16.60
C ALA A 512 -12.05 14.77 16.07
N LEU A 513 -12.07 15.97 16.67
CA LEU A 513 -11.18 17.08 16.28
C LEU A 513 -9.72 16.89 16.70
N ARG A 514 -9.44 16.21 17.81
CA ARG A 514 -8.08 15.79 18.15
C ARG A 514 -7.51 14.89 17.05
N LEU A 515 -8.37 14.06 16.47
CA LEU A 515 -8.03 13.12 15.42
C LEU A 515 -8.00 13.79 14.03
N LEU A 516 -8.95 14.68 13.73
CA LEU A 516 -9.15 15.36 12.44
C LEU A 516 -9.26 16.89 12.66
N PRO A 517 -8.15 17.59 12.93
CA PRO A 517 -8.18 19.00 13.32
C PRO A 517 -8.65 19.96 12.22
N ALA A 518 -8.62 19.52 10.95
CA ALA A 518 -9.04 20.30 9.79
C ALA A 518 -10.41 19.88 9.23
N SER A 519 -11.25 19.20 10.02
CA SER A 519 -12.60 18.80 9.57
C SER A 519 -13.63 19.91 9.79
N ALA A 520 -14.08 20.54 8.69
CA ALA A 520 -15.13 21.56 8.71
C ALA A 520 -16.44 21.02 9.31
N ASP A 521 -16.84 19.81 8.92
CA ASP A 521 -18.07 19.15 9.40
C ASP A 521 -18.05 18.90 10.91
N VAL A 522 -16.93 18.42 11.46
CA VAL A 522 -16.82 18.16 12.90
C VAL A 522 -16.82 19.47 13.68
N HIS A 523 -16.14 20.51 13.18
CA HIS A 523 -16.22 21.86 13.77
C HIS A 523 -17.65 22.40 13.77
N ASN A 524 -18.37 22.29 12.65
CA ASN A 524 -19.76 22.71 12.54
C ASN A 524 -20.68 21.94 13.51
N ASN A 525 -20.51 20.61 13.59
CA ASN A 525 -21.27 19.77 14.52
C ASN A 525 -20.97 20.12 15.99
N LEU A 526 -19.71 20.40 16.33
CA LEU A 526 -19.32 20.83 17.69
C LEU A 526 -19.92 22.21 18.02
N GLY A 527 -19.85 23.15 17.08
CA GLY A 527 -20.45 24.47 17.23
C GLY A 527 -21.95 24.39 17.51
N ARG A 528 -22.67 23.58 16.73
CA ARG A 528 -24.11 23.34 16.92
C ARG A 528 -24.42 22.74 18.30
N THR A 529 -23.61 21.78 18.74
CA THR A 529 -23.80 21.09 20.03
C THR A 529 -23.55 22.05 21.20
N LEU A 530 -22.47 22.84 21.15
CA LEU A 530 -22.15 23.86 22.15
C LEU A 530 -23.21 24.97 22.21
N GLY A 531 -23.73 25.38 21.05
CA GLY A 531 -24.83 26.34 20.98
C GLY A 531 -26.08 25.82 21.69
N ALA A 532 -26.41 24.54 21.53
CA ALA A 532 -27.50 23.89 22.26
C ALA A 532 -27.25 23.79 23.78
N GLN A 533 -25.99 23.77 24.22
CA GLN A 533 -25.61 23.86 25.64
C GLN A 533 -25.64 25.31 26.18
N GLY A 534 -25.85 26.31 25.33
CA GLY A 534 -25.77 27.73 25.69
C GLY A 534 -24.34 28.29 25.70
N ALA A 535 -23.32 27.51 25.32
CA ALA A 535 -21.93 27.95 25.21
C ALA A 535 -21.68 28.71 23.88
N LEU A 536 -22.44 29.79 23.66
CA LEU A 536 -22.54 30.50 22.38
C LEU A 536 -21.21 31.05 21.86
N ASP A 537 -20.35 31.57 22.75
CA ASP A 537 -19.06 32.13 22.33
C ASP A 537 -18.09 31.06 21.81
N GLU A 538 -18.12 29.86 22.41
CA GLU A 538 -17.32 28.73 21.91
C GLU A 538 -17.91 28.16 20.63
N ALA A 539 -19.23 28.08 20.54
CA ALA A 539 -19.94 27.68 19.33
C ALA A 539 -19.54 28.55 18.13
N MET A 540 -19.53 29.88 18.31
CA MET A 540 -19.15 30.82 17.27
C MET A 540 -17.72 30.64 16.78
N ARG A 541 -16.75 30.41 17.68
CA ARG A 541 -15.37 30.12 17.27
C ARG A 541 -15.28 28.89 16.36
N HIS A 542 -16.03 27.84 16.69
CA HIS A 542 -16.04 26.63 15.87
C HIS A 542 -16.75 26.81 14.53
N PHE A 543 -17.85 27.56 14.48
CA PHE A 543 -18.48 27.91 13.20
C PHE A 543 -17.56 28.75 12.31
N GLU A 544 -16.80 29.70 12.87
CA GLU A 544 -15.82 30.49 12.11
C GLU A 544 -14.64 29.65 11.61
N ILE A 545 -14.19 28.66 12.37
CA ILE A 545 -13.18 27.70 11.88
C ILE A 545 -13.78 26.87 10.73
N ALA A 546 -15.00 26.36 10.89
CA ALA A 546 -15.68 25.61 9.85
C ALA A 546 -15.84 26.43 8.55
N ASP A 547 -16.23 27.71 8.65
CA ASP A 547 -16.36 28.65 7.52
C ASP A 547 -15.01 28.88 6.81
N ARG A 548 -13.90 28.93 7.55
CA ARG A 548 -12.56 29.05 6.95
C ARG A 548 -12.12 27.77 6.23
N LEU A 549 -12.50 26.61 6.75
CA LEU A 549 -12.15 25.31 6.18
C LEU A 549 -13.02 24.96 4.96
N ASP A 550 -14.30 25.32 4.99
CA ASP A 550 -15.26 25.13 3.90
C ASP A 550 -16.22 26.34 3.78
N PRO A 551 -15.80 27.39 3.04
CA PRO A 551 -16.61 28.61 2.88
C PRO A 551 -17.83 28.44 1.97
N ASP A 552 -17.92 27.33 1.23
CA ASP A 552 -18.97 27.07 0.24
C ASP A 552 -20.08 26.13 0.76
N SER A 553 -20.04 25.77 2.04
CA SER A 553 -21.11 25.02 2.70
C SER A 553 -22.29 25.89 3.12
N ALA A 554 -23.44 25.71 2.48
CA ALA A 554 -24.69 26.38 2.85
C ALA A 554 -25.14 26.07 4.30
N GLU A 555 -24.84 24.86 4.79
CA GLU A 555 -25.18 24.45 6.16
C GLU A 555 -24.32 25.20 7.20
N ILE A 556 -23.01 25.34 6.96
CA ILE A 556 -22.11 26.11 7.83
C ILE A 556 -22.55 27.57 7.88
N GLN A 557 -22.85 28.18 6.73
CA GLN A 557 -23.35 29.57 6.68
C GLN A 557 -24.66 29.73 7.46
N THR A 558 -25.57 28.76 7.37
CA THR A 558 -26.84 28.76 8.11
C THR A 558 -26.63 28.65 9.62
N ASN A 559 -25.74 27.76 10.07
CA ASN A 559 -25.47 27.60 11.49
C ASN A 559 -24.73 28.82 12.08
N LEU A 560 -23.78 29.39 11.35
CA LEU A 560 -23.12 30.63 11.74
C LEU A 560 -24.11 31.81 11.83
N GLY A 561 -25.03 31.93 10.85
CA GLY A 561 -26.12 32.92 10.90
C GLY A 561 -27.03 32.73 12.11
N THR A 562 -27.35 31.48 12.46
CA THR A 562 -28.16 31.15 13.64
C THR A 562 -27.44 31.57 14.93
N GLY A 563 -26.14 31.27 15.05
CA GLY A 563 -25.33 31.70 16.19
C GLY A 563 -25.26 33.22 16.34
N LEU A 564 -25.07 33.95 15.23
CA LEU A 564 -25.09 35.42 15.21
C LEU A 564 -26.45 35.99 15.65
N LEU A 565 -27.55 35.35 15.22
CA LEU A 565 -28.90 35.75 15.61
C LEU A 565 -29.11 35.58 17.12
N MET A 566 -28.62 34.47 17.70
CA MET A 566 -28.66 34.23 19.15
C MET A 566 -27.81 35.22 19.94
N GLN A 567 -26.75 35.78 19.34
CA GLN A 567 -25.95 36.88 19.91
C GLN A 567 -26.58 38.28 19.69
N GLY A 568 -27.76 38.36 19.06
CA GLY A 568 -28.42 39.64 18.74
C GLY A 568 -27.81 40.39 17.55
N ARG A 569 -26.88 39.78 16.82
CA ARG A 569 -26.20 40.37 15.64
C ARG A 569 -27.04 40.14 14.37
N VAL A 570 -28.26 40.68 14.38
CA VAL A 570 -29.31 40.38 13.38
C VAL A 570 -28.87 40.71 11.95
N THR A 571 -28.24 41.86 11.71
CA THR A 571 -27.80 42.27 10.37
C THR A 571 -26.76 41.32 9.77
N GLU A 572 -25.82 40.86 10.60
CA GLU A 572 -24.77 39.91 10.17
C GLU A 572 -25.36 38.52 9.93
N ALA A 573 -26.30 38.09 10.78
CA ALA A 573 -27.06 36.85 10.57
C ALA A 573 -27.80 36.84 9.23
N ILE A 574 -28.49 37.93 8.87
CA ILE A 574 -29.15 38.10 7.57
C ILE A 574 -28.14 37.93 6.41
N GLY A 575 -26.95 38.53 6.53
CA GLY A 575 -25.88 38.37 5.55
C GLY A 575 -25.48 36.91 5.34
N ARG A 576 -25.30 36.16 6.43
CA ARG A 576 -24.95 34.73 6.39
C ARG A 576 -26.07 33.87 5.81
N PHE A 577 -27.33 34.09 6.18
CA PHE A 577 -28.44 33.34 5.58
C PHE A 577 -28.62 33.63 4.08
N ARG A 578 -28.38 34.86 3.63
CA ARG A 578 -28.37 35.19 2.20
C ARG A 578 -27.24 34.45 1.46
N ARG A 579 -26.04 34.36 2.03
CA ARG A 579 -24.94 33.58 1.46
C ARG A 579 -25.31 32.09 1.38
N ALA A 580 -25.92 31.53 2.43
CA ALA A 580 -26.40 30.15 2.41
C ALA A 580 -27.37 29.89 1.23
N LEU A 581 -28.33 30.80 0.99
CA LEU A 581 -29.28 30.69 -0.12
C LEU A 581 -28.68 31.00 -1.50
N GLN A 582 -27.53 31.66 -1.57
CA GLN A 582 -26.79 31.79 -2.82
C GLN A 582 -26.08 30.48 -3.19
N LEU A 583 -25.56 29.77 -2.18
CA LEU A 583 -24.89 28.48 -2.33
C LEU A 583 -25.90 27.36 -2.62
N ASP A 584 -27.01 27.34 -1.87
CA ASP A 584 -28.14 26.44 -2.08
C ASP A 584 -29.47 27.21 -2.00
N PRO A 585 -30.04 27.62 -3.15
CA PRO A 585 -31.33 28.30 -3.21
C PRO A 585 -32.50 27.48 -2.63
N GLY A 586 -32.35 26.16 -2.54
CA GLY A 586 -33.35 25.24 -2.01
C GLY A 586 -33.28 25.03 -0.50
N HIS A 587 -32.30 25.58 0.19
CA HIS A 587 -32.03 25.26 1.60
C HIS A 587 -33.18 25.71 2.53
N PRO A 588 -33.99 24.79 3.09
CA PRO A 588 -35.23 25.14 3.77
C PRO A 588 -34.99 25.92 5.08
N ARG A 589 -34.05 25.44 5.91
CA ARG A 589 -33.72 26.10 7.19
C ARG A 589 -33.16 27.51 6.98
N ALA A 590 -32.27 27.72 6.00
CA ALA A 590 -31.73 29.05 5.71
C ALA A 590 -32.83 30.05 5.33
N ARG A 591 -33.82 29.61 4.53
CA ARG A 591 -34.96 30.43 4.12
C ARG A 591 -35.86 30.81 5.31
N GLU A 592 -36.16 29.84 6.17
CA GLU A 592 -36.94 30.06 7.39
C GLU A 592 -36.21 30.99 8.36
N SER A 593 -34.93 30.77 8.60
CA SER A 593 -34.11 31.60 9.49
C SER A 593 -33.91 33.02 8.95
N LEU A 594 -33.78 33.19 7.63
CA LEU A 594 -33.74 34.52 7.01
C LEU A 594 -35.05 35.28 7.22
N ALA A 595 -36.19 34.62 7.00
CA ALA A 595 -37.50 35.24 7.21
C ALA A 595 -37.70 35.68 8.67
N ALA A 596 -37.32 34.83 9.62
CA ALA A 596 -37.35 35.16 11.05
C ALA A 596 -36.44 36.35 11.39
N ALA A 597 -35.19 36.36 10.90
CA ALA A 597 -34.24 37.44 11.15
C ALA A 597 -34.68 38.78 10.54
N LEU A 598 -35.29 38.77 9.34
CA LEU A 598 -35.84 39.96 8.70
C LEU A 598 -37.06 40.52 9.45
N ALA A 599 -37.93 39.65 9.97
CA ALA A 599 -39.04 40.07 10.82
C ALA A 599 -38.52 40.76 12.10
N GLN A 600 -37.54 40.14 12.77
CA GLN A 600 -36.91 40.71 13.96
C GLN A 600 -36.23 42.06 13.68
N ALA A 601 -35.54 42.21 12.53
CA ALA A 601 -34.92 43.47 12.14
C ALA A 601 -35.95 44.60 11.95
N ASN A 602 -37.08 44.28 11.31
CA ASN A 602 -38.18 45.23 11.09
C ASN A 602 -38.84 45.70 12.40
N GLU A 603 -39.04 44.78 13.36
CA GLU A 603 -39.60 45.11 14.68
C GLU A 603 -38.64 45.96 15.53
N SER A 604 -37.33 45.81 15.33
CA SER A 604 -36.28 46.51 16.08
C SER A 604 -35.96 47.92 15.55
N GLY A 605 -36.56 48.34 14.43
CA GLY A 605 -36.25 49.62 13.78
C GLY A 605 -34.84 49.69 13.15
N LEU A 606 -34.16 48.55 13.03
CA LEU A 606 -32.88 48.40 12.34
C LEU A 606 -33.15 48.37 10.83
N ARG A 607 -33.16 49.54 10.18
CA ARG A 607 -33.27 49.64 8.71
C ARG A 607 -31.92 49.47 8.02
#